data_AF-A0A4Y7S6D5-F1
#
_entry.id   AF-A0A4Y7S6D5-F1
#
_cell.length_a   1.000
_cell.length_b   1.000
_cell.length_c   1.000
_cell.angle_alpha   90.00
_cell.angle_beta   90.00
_cell.angle_gamma   90.00
#
_symmetry.space_group_name_H-M   'P 1'
#
loop_
_entity.id
_entity.type
_entity.pdbx_description
1 polymer ?
#
loop_
_entity_poly.entity_id
_entity_poly.type
_entity_poly.pdbx_seq_one_letter_code
_entity_poly.pdbx_strand_id
1 'polypeptide(L)' 'MGSLSCLTPNGQVTIPRQILKTLGIGAGNQVYINIEKGRLVLRKVEVVTEKENSNTRVEAVPFF' A
#
# COMPACT_ATOMS: atom_id res chain seq x y z
N MET A 1 -0.67 -4.32 -25.71
CA MET A 1 0.26 -4.18 -24.57
C MET A 1 0.05 -2.78 -23.99
N GLY A 2 -0.70 -2.66 -22.90
CA GLY A 2 -1.14 -1.35 -22.38
C GLY A 2 -0.07 -0.70 -21.52
N SER A 3 0.49 0.42 -21.99
CA SER A 3 1.54 1.16 -21.28
C SER A 3 0.98 2.22 -20.33
N LEU A 4 1.43 2.11 -19.07
CA LEU A 4 1.91 3.14 -18.15
C LEU A 4 1.05 4.41 -17.96
N SER A 5 0.39 4.48 -16.81
CA SER A 5 0.12 5.75 -16.14
C SER A 5 1.43 6.50 -15.95
N CYS A 6 1.55 7.69 -16.52
CA CYS A 6 2.72 8.55 -16.36
C CYS A 6 2.90 8.94 -14.89
N LEU A 7 4.17 9.02 -14.46
CA LEU A 7 4.51 9.72 -13.23
C LEU A 7 4.27 11.21 -13.49
N THR A 8 3.56 11.88 -12.60
CA THR A 8 3.58 13.33 -12.57
C THR A 8 5.00 13.81 -12.20
N PRO A 9 5.35 15.08 -12.48
CA PRO A 9 6.64 15.65 -12.05
C PRO A 9 6.89 15.54 -10.54
N ASN A 10 5.82 15.37 -9.75
CA ASN A 10 5.86 15.20 -8.30
C ASN A 10 5.98 13.71 -7.89
N GLY A 11 6.23 12.81 -8.83
CA GLY A 11 6.36 11.37 -8.57
C GLY A 11 5.04 10.65 -8.29
N GLN A 12 3.89 11.21 -8.65
CA GLN A 12 2.59 10.58 -8.40
C GLN A 12 2.15 9.72 -9.59
N VAL A 13 1.49 8.60 -9.31
CA VAL A 13 0.86 7.76 -10.33
C VAL A 13 -0.64 7.70 -10.08
N THR A 14 -1.45 8.04 -11.06
CA THR A 14 -2.91 7.89 -10.97
C THR A 14 -3.31 6.44 -11.26
N ILE A 15 -3.88 5.76 -10.27
CA ILE A 15 -4.49 4.44 -10.45
C ILE A 15 -5.92 4.63 -10.98
N PRO A 16 -6.30 3.99 -12.10
CA PRO A 16 -7.65 4.06 -12.63
C PRO A 16 -8.72 3.71 -11.58
N ARG A 17 -9.81 4.49 -11.56
CA ARG A 17 -10.91 4.35 -10.58
C ARG A 17 -11.51 2.95 -10.52
N GLN A 18 -11.56 2.24 -11.65
CA GLN A 18 -12.08 0.87 -11.72
C GLN A 18 -11.24 -0.09 -10.86
N ILE A 19 -9.90 0.01 -10.92
CA ILE A 19 -8.98 -0.82 -10.13
C ILE A 19 -9.15 -0.54 -8.63
N LEU A 20 -9.21 0.74 -8.25
CA LEU A 20 -9.43 1.16 -6.87
C LEU A 20 -10.75 0.60 -6.31
N LYS A 21 -11.84 0.67 -7.09
CA LYS A 21 -13.14 0.10 -6.69
C LYS A 21 -13.08 -1.42 -6.51
N THR A 22 -12.48 -2.14 -7.46
CA THR A 22 -12.37 -3.60 -7.39
C THR A 22 -11.55 -4.04 -6.17
N LEU A 23 -10.51 -3.29 -5.80
CA LEU A 23 -9.69 -3.57 -4.62
C LEU A 23 -10.25 -2.98 -3.31
N GLY A 24 -11.35 -2.24 -3.37
CA GLY A 24 -11.93 -1.56 -2.21
C GLY A 24 -10.97 -0.59 -1.53
N ILE A 25 -10.19 0.15 -2.34
CA ILE A 25 -9.24 1.18 -1.90
C ILE A 25 -9.85 2.55 -2.19
N GLY A 26 -10.10 3.33 -1.15
CA GLY A 26 -10.62 4.68 -1.21
C GLY A 26 -9.63 5.71 -0.66
N ALA A 27 -10.08 6.97 -0.59
CA ALA A 27 -9.32 8.03 0.06
C ALA A 27 -9.12 7.70 1.55
N GLY A 28 -7.92 7.93 2.07
CA GLY A 28 -7.58 7.67 3.48
C GLY A 28 -7.19 6.21 3.79
N ASN A 29 -7.33 5.28 2.84
CA ASN A 29 -6.78 3.94 3.03
C ASN A 29 -5.25 3.96 2.95
N GLN A 30 -4.61 3.20 3.83
CA GLN A 30 -3.19 2.93 3.74
C GLN A 30 -2.93 1.80 2.73
N VAL A 31 -1.87 1.95 1.95
CA VAL A 31 -1.40 0.93 1.01
C VAL A 31 0.08 0.65 1.30
N TYR A 32 0.44 -0.62 1.28
CA TYR A 32 1.83 -1.06 1.35
C TYR A 32 2.41 -1.08 -0.06
N ILE A 33 3.58 -0.48 -0.22
CA ILE A 33 4.29 -0.37 -1.50
C ILE A 33 5.59 -1.17 -1.37
N ASN A 34 5.80 -2.10 -2.29
CA ASN A 34 7.02 -2.89 -2.37
C ASN A 34 7.52 -3.03 -3.82
N ILE A 35 8.80 -3.32 -4.00
CA ILE A 35 9.40 -3.64 -5.29
C ILE A 35 9.66 -5.15 -5.33
N GLU A 36 8.97 -5.84 -6.23
CA GLU A 36 9.12 -7.28 -6.43
C GLU A 36 9.53 -7.55 -7.87
N LYS A 37 10.73 -8.12 -8.08
CA LYS A 37 11.25 -8.48 -9.40
C LYS A 37 11.18 -7.32 -10.42
N GLY A 38 11.52 -6.11 -9.96
CA GLY A 38 11.48 -4.88 -10.78
C GLY A 38 10.08 -4.31 -11.02
N ARG A 39 9.06 -4.76 -10.29
CA ARG A 39 7.68 -4.26 -10.39
C ARG A 39 7.27 -3.57 -9.09
N LEU A 40 6.61 -2.43 -9.20
CA LEU A 40 5.96 -1.79 -8.06
C LEU A 40 4.65 -2.53 -7.74
N VAL A 41 4.58 -3.13 -6.56
CA VAL A 41 3.41 -3.86 -6.07
C VAL A 41 2.75 -3.03 -4.98
N LEU A 42 1.47 -2.70 -5.20
CA LEU A 42 0.64 -2.05 -4.19
C LEU A 42 -0.30 -3.08 -3.58
N ARG A 43 -0.30 -3.18 -2.25
CA ARG A 43 -1.20 -4.05 -1.49
C ARG A 43 -2.03 -3.22 -0.51
N LYS A 44 -3.31 -3.53 -0.37
CA LYS A 44 -4.14 -2.92 0.68
C LYS A 44 -3.64 -3.39 2.04
N VAL A 45 -3.46 -2.45 2.98
CA VAL A 45 -3.19 -2.80 4.38
C VAL A 45 -4.52 -3.06 5.06
N GLU A 46 -4.74 -4.29 5.51
CA GLU A 46 -5.85 -4.61 6.40
C GLU A 46 -5.44 -4.23 7.81
N VAL A 47 -5.99 -3.13 8.32
CA VAL A 47 -5.87 -2.80 9.74
C VAL A 47 -6.83 -3.74 10.47
N VAL A 48 -6.30 -4.86 10.96
CA VAL A 48 -7.01 -5.64 11.97
C VAL A 48 -7.01 -4.78 13.23
N THR A 49 -8.09 -4.06 13.50
CA THR A 49 -8.31 -3.49 14.83
C THR A 49 -8.55 -4.64 15.78
N GLU A 50 -7.46 -5.21 16.32
CA GLU A 50 -7.53 -5.93 17.58
C GLU A 50 -7.96 -4.91 18.63
N LYS A 51 -9.18 -5.05 19.16
CA LYS A 51 -9.56 -4.30 20.35
C LYS A 51 -8.59 -4.73 21.45
N GLU A 52 -7.77 -3.79 21.90
CA GLU A 52 -6.71 -3.95 22.88
C GLU A 52 -7.12 -4.84 24.06
N ASN A 53 -6.28 -5.81 24.39
CA ASN A 53 -6.09 -6.18 25.78
C ASN A 53 -4.60 -6.40 26.07
N SER A 54 -4.01 -5.34 26.65
CA SER A 54 -2.75 -5.19 27.40
C SER A 54 -1.54 -6.12 27.18
N ASN A 55 -0.40 -5.44 26.99
CA ASN A 55 1.00 -5.85 27.23
C ASN A 55 1.63 -6.93 26.35
N THR A 56 2.45 -6.51 25.35
CA THR A 56 3.83 -7.01 25.24
C THR A 56 4.72 -6.00 24.49
N ARG A 57 5.96 -5.82 24.99
CA ARG A 57 7.01 -4.96 24.46
C ARG A 57 7.29 -5.23 22.98
N VAL A 58 7.32 -4.19 22.15
CA VAL A 58 7.88 -4.27 20.80
C VAL A 58 9.36 -3.92 20.89
N GLU A 59 10.22 -4.94 20.93
CA GLU A 59 11.65 -4.74 20.69
C GLU A 59 11.85 -4.37 19.22
N ALA A 60 12.51 -3.24 18.98
CA ALA A 60 12.89 -2.82 17.65
C ALA A 60 14.03 -3.73 17.15
N VAL A 61 13.73 -4.58 16.16
CA VAL A 61 14.76 -5.32 15.44
C VAL A 61 15.18 -4.47 14.22
N PRO A 62 16.48 -4.13 14.06
CA PRO A 62 16.92 -3.38 12.91
C PRO A 62 16.92 -4.29 11.69
N PHE A 63 16.26 -3.86 10.61
CA PHE A 63 16.41 -4.48 9.30
C PHE A 63 17.50 -3.73 8.54
N PHE A 64 18.54 -4.49 8.15
CA PHE A 64 19.65 -4.08 7.28
C PHE A 64 19.17 -3.57 5.92
#